data_AF-A0A1H9RW56-F1
#
_entry.id   AF-A0A1H9RW56-F1
#
_cell.length_a   1.000
_cell.length_b   1.000
_cell.length_c   1.000
_cell.angle_alpha   90.00
_cell.angle_beta   90.00
_cell.angle_gamma   90.00
#
_symmetry.space_group_name_H-M   'P 1'
#
loop_
_entity.id
_entity.type
_entity.pdbx_description
1 polymer ?
#
loop_
_entity_poly.entity_id
_entity_poly.type
_entity_poly.pdbx_seq_one_letter_code
_entity_poly.pdbx_strand_id
1 'polypeptide(L)'
;MLSDIAHLLADPSDGTRLTGADDFSRLVSESGHSYDVARQGYVTLAPGAGLKHQGDDAAMVASRETFLSQGHFAPFVEKVSDTVHDVLDAALGDDDRSPALLEVGAGTGYYLAHTLDAVEGAVGIGLDISVPAAKLLAKSHPRVGAVVADVWDGLPVRTGSIDAITVVFAPRNPAEFARVLTDGGEVIVLTADRGHLDELRQPLGILSVEDGKVERMIEQARGHLDVVANPELVEFPMNLDRASIAAQVGMSPSARHIEPAELEQRLSALPATMTVTARAHVTRLKKAGH
;
A
#
# COMPACT_ATOMS: atom_id res chain seq x y z
N MET A 1 -8.53 -11.42 -8.94
CA MET A 1 -8.71 -10.75 -10.24
C MET A 1 -9.75 -9.64 -10.09
N LEU A 2 -9.89 -8.73 -11.06
CA LEU A 2 -10.93 -7.68 -11.02
C LEU A 2 -12.35 -8.26 -10.89
N SER A 3 -12.62 -9.42 -11.48
CA SER A 3 -13.89 -10.14 -11.34
C SER A 3 -14.26 -10.43 -9.90
N ASP A 4 -13.26 -10.76 -9.08
CA ASP A 4 -13.46 -11.22 -7.72
C ASP A 4 -13.73 -10.04 -6.77
N ILE A 5 -13.35 -8.83 -7.16
CA ILE A 5 -13.50 -7.63 -6.33
C ILE A 5 -14.47 -6.59 -6.88
N ALA A 6 -15.02 -6.75 -8.08
CA ALA A 6 -15.91 -5.74 -8.69
C ALA A 6 -17.11 -5.38 -7.79
N HIS A 7 -17.64 -6.35 -7.06
CA HIS A 7 -18.74 -6.16 -6.12
C HIS A 7 -18.38 -5.31 -4.88
N LEU A 8 -17.09 -5.06 -4.64
CA LEU A 8 -16.55 -4.20 -3.59
C LEU A 8 -16.25 -2.78 -4.10
N LEU A 9 -16.24 -2.57 -5.41
CA LEU A 9 -15.94 -1.28 -6.02
C LEU A 9 -17.17 -0.40 -6.15
N ALA A 10 -16.93 0.92 -6.10
CA ALA A 10 -17.93 1.95 -6.27
C ALA A 10 -17.50 2.93 -7.35
N ASP A 11 -18.47 3.48 -8.08
CA ASP A 11 -18.24 4.55 -9.04
C ASP A 11 -17.63 5.77 -8.32
N PRO A 12 -16.47 6.29 -8.78
CA PRO A 12 -15.82 7.43 -8.14
C PRO A 12 -16.62 8.74 -8.22
N SER A 13 -17.64 8.81 -9.07
CA SER A 13 -18.44 10.02 -9.32
C SER A 13 -19.71 10.07 -8.48
N ASP A 14 -20.35 8.92 -8.23
CA ASP A 14 -21.66 8.86 -7.56
C ASP A 14 -21.79 7.75 -6.50
N GLY A 15 -20.78 6.90 -6.34
CA GLY A 15 -20.74 5.85 -5.32
C GLY A 15 -21.60 4.62 -5.62
N THR A 16 -22.24 4.54 -6.78
CA THR A 16 -23.03 3.36 -7.17
C THR A 16 -22.17 2.14 -7.43
N ARG A 17 -22.76 0.94 -7.35
CA ARG A 17 -22.00 -0.31 -7.48
C ARG A 17 -21.44 -0.47 -8.89
N LEU A 18 -20.20 -0.97 -9.00
CA LEU A 18 -19.63 -1.40 -10.27
C LEU A 18 -19.89 -2.90 -10.53
N THR A 19 -20.12 -3.23 -11.80
CA THR A 19 -20.27 -4.60 -12.29
C THR A 19 -19.45 -4.82 -13.55
N GLY A 20 -19.01 -6.05 -13.80
CA GLY A 20 -18.31 -6.40 -15.03
C GLY A 20 -19.24 -6.43 -16.23
N ALA A 21 -18.80 -5.86 -17.34
CA ALA A 21 -19.45 -5.93 -18.65
C ALA A 21 -18.47 -6.46 -19.70
N ASP A 22 -19.03 -7.00 -20.78
CA ASP A 22 -18.27 -7.48 -21.96
C ASP A 22 -17.08 -8.38 -21.58
N ASP A 23 -17.38 -9.48 -20.88
CA ASP A 23 -16.37 -10.43 -20.38
C ASP A 23 -15.28 -9.75 -19.51
N PHE A 24 -15.72 -8.82 -18.66
CA PHE A 24 -14.86 -8.00 -17.79
C PHE A 24 -13.83 -7.12 -18.53
N SER A 25 -14.02 -6.85 -19.83
CA SER A 25 -13.24 -5.83 -20.52
C SER A 25 -13.61 -4.41 -20.07
N ARG A 26 -14.74 -4.23 -19.39
CA ARG A 26 -15.17 -2.95 -18.79
C ARG A 26 -15.85 -3.17 -17.43
N LEU A 27 -15.79 -2.16 -16.57
CA LEU A 27 -16.66 -2.02 -15.41
C LEU A 27 -17.73 -0.96 -15.70
N VAL A 28 -18.97 -1.23 -15.32
CA VAL A 28 -20.10 -0.33 -15.53
C VAL A 28 -20.82 -0.09 -14.22
N SER A 29 -21.13 1.17 -13.94
CA SER A 29 -21.88 1.58 -12.77
C SER A 29 -23.39 1.49 -12.99
N GLU A 30 -24.17 1.43 -11.91
CA GLU A 30 -25.64 1.40 -12.00
C GLU A 30 -26.22 2.68 -12.62
N SER A 31 -25.48 3.80 -12.54
CA SER A 31 -25.82 5.07 -13.20
C SER A 31 -25.41 5.13 -14.68
N GLY A 32 -24.66 4.14 -15.17
CA GLY A 32 -24.31 4.00 -16.59
C GLY A 32 -22.93 4.54 -16.99
N HIS A 33 -22.09 4.96 -16.04
CA HIS A 33 -20.68 5.25 -16.34
C HIS A 33 -19.92 3.95 -16.65
N SER A 34 -18.93 4.04 -17.53
CA SER A 34 -18.16 2.89 -18.01
C SER A 34 -16.67 3.17 -17.88
N TYR A 35 -15.93 2.18 -17.40
CA TYR A 35 -14.49 2.23 -17.17
C TYR A 35 -13.83 1.05 -17.86
N ASP A 36 -12.91 1.34 -18.80
CA ASP A 36 -12.22 0.28 -19.53
C ASP A 36 -11.20 -0.43 -18.62
N VAL A 37 -11.22 -1.76 -18.68
CA VAL A 37 -10.18 -2.58 -18.06
C VAL A 37 -9.00 -2.65 -19.03
N ALA A 38 -7.84 -2.17 -18.59
CA ALA A 38 -6.65 -2.20 -19.40
C ALA A 38 -6.24 -3.65 -19.71
N ARG A 39 -5.59 -3.87 -20.86
CA ARG A 39 -5.08 -5.20 -21.26
C ARG A 39 -4.13 -5.87 -20.25
N GLN A 40 -3.57 -5.09 -19.33
CA GLN A 40 -2.71 -5.58 -18.25
C GLN A 40 -3.49 -6.03 -17.01
N GLY A 41 -4.81 -5.83 -16.95
CA GLY A 41 -5.69 -6.31 -15.89
C GLY A 41 -6.01 -5.31 -14.78
N TYR A 42 -5.66 -4.03 -14.93
CA TYR A 42 -6.04 -2.97 -13.99
C TYR A 42 -7.16 -2.09 -14.56
N VAL A 43 -7.88 -1.40 -13.68
CA VAL A 43 -8.90 -0.40 -14.05
C VAL A 43 -8.53 0.95 -13.43
N THR A 44 -8.72 2.04 -14.17
CA THR A 44 -8.56 3.40 -13.63
C THR A 44 -9.92 3.93 -13.21
N LEU A 45 -10.07 4.25 -11.93
CA LEU A 45 -11.28 4.81 -11.34
C LEU A 45 -10.94 6.19 -10.76
N ALA A 46 -11.25 7.23 -11.53
CA ALA A 46 -11.05 8.61 -11.14
C ALA A 46 -12.29 9.44 -11.53
N PRO A 47 -12.69 10.42 -10.70
CA PRO A 47 -13.82 11.29 -11.02
C PRO A 47 -13.43 12.34 -12.06
N GLY A 48 -14.38 12.72 -12.93
CA GLY A 48 -14.34 13.94 -13.75
C GLY A 48 -13.02 14.19 -14.50
N ALA A 49 -12.25 15.19 -14.04
CA ALA A 49 -11.02 15.67 -14.68
C ALA A 49 -9.82 14.70 -14.64
N GLY A 50 -10.00 13.51 -14.05
CA GLY A 50 -8.98 12.48 -13.94
C GLY A 50 -8.09 12.64 -12.70
N LEU A 51 -6.99 11.89 -12.66
CA LEU A 51 -6.03 11.87 -11.54
C LEU A 51 -5.30 13.21 -11.44
N LYS A 52 -5.29 13.81 -10.24
CA LYS A 52 -4.65 15.11 -9.99
C LYS A 52 -3.19 14.97 -9.55
N HIS A 53 -2.86 13.89 -8.84
CA HIS A 53 -1.51 13.62 -8.37
C HIS A 53 -0.78 12.65 -9.29
N GLN A 54 0.55 12.66 -9.21
CA GLN A 54 1.40 11.71 -9.93
C GLN A 54 1.97 10.68 -8.95
N GLY A 55 1.92 9.42 -9.36
CA GLY A 55 2.57 8.32 -8.63
C GLY A 55 4.02 8.13 -9.00
N ASP A 56 4.58 7.01 -8.54
CA ASP A 56 5.93 6.58 -8.90
C ASP A 56 6.03 6.28 -10.40
N ASP A 57 7.16 6.65 -11.00
CA ASP A 57 7.45 6.32 -12.40
C ASP A 57 7.92 4.86 -12.56
N ALA A 58 8.15 4.44 -13.81
CA ALA A 58 8.56 3.08 -14.10
C ALA A 58 9.94 2.71 -13.52
N ALA A 59 10.86 3.66 -13.39
CA ALA A 59 12.20 3.41 -12.85
C ALA A 59 12.16 3.24 -11.33
N MET A 60 11.36 4.04 -10.63
CA MET A 60 11.10 3.91 -9.21
C MET A 60 10.42 2.59 -8.88
N VAL A 61 9.40 2.22 -9.67
CA VAL A 61 8.69 0.93 -9.53
C VAL A 61 9.62 -0.25 -9.78
N ALA A 62 10.48 -0.19 -10.80
CA ALA A 62 11.48 -1.24 -11.05
C ALA A 62 12.52 -1.35 -9.92
N SER A 63 12.93 -0.21 -9.34
CA SER A 63 13.82 -0.19 -8.18
C SER A 63 13.15 -0.82 -6.96
N ARG A 64 11.85 -0.55 -6.75
CA ARG A 64 11.06 -1.15 -5.67
C ARG A 64 10.98 -2.67 -5.82
N GLU A 65 10.68 -3.15 -7.02
CA GLU A 65 10.63 -4.58 -7.33
C GLU A 65 11.99 -5.26 -7.10
N THR A 66 13.07 -4.62 -7.56
CA THR A 66 14.44 -5.11 -7.38
C THR A 66 14.78 -5.25 -5.89
N PHE A 67 14.42 -4.27 -5.06
CA PHE A 67 14.72 -4.30 -3.63
C PHE A 67 13.86 -5.31 -2.87
N LEU A 68 12.53 -5.30 -3.09
CA LEU A 68 11.59 -6.14 -2.35
C LEU A 68 11.73 -7.62 -2.72
N SER A 69 11.99 -7.95 -3.99
CA SER A 69 12.17 -9.36 -4.42
C SER A 69 13.38 -10.06 -3.79
N GLN A 70 14.33 -9.31 -3.21
CA GLN A 70 15.45 -9.87 -2.44
C GLN A 70 15.08 -10.23 -1.00
N GLY A 71 13.86 -9.93 -0.56
CA GLY A 71 13.39 -10.24 0.80
C GLY A 71 13.99 -9.34 1.89
N HIS A 72 14.64 -8.24 1.53
CA HIS A 72 15.26 -7.33 2.51
C HIS A 72 14.26 -6.78 3.53
N PHE A 73 12.99 -6.61 3.15
CA PHE A 73 11.90 -6.20 4.05
C PHE A 73 11.00 -7.35 4.52
N ALA A 74 11.43 -8.61 4.40
CA ALA A 74 10.63 -9.76 4.80
C ALA A 74 10.06 -9.66 6.23
N PRO A 75 10.81 -9.22 7.26
CA PRO A 75 10.23 -9.08 8.60
C PRO A 75 9.12 -8.02 8.72
N PHE A 76 9.11 -6.99 7.86
CA PHE A 76 7.97 -6.07 7.78
C PHE A 76 6.77 -6.71 7.11
N VAL A 77 6.99 -7.49 6.06
CA VAL A 77 5.92 -8.22 5.36
C VAL A 77 5.26 -9.21 6.32
N GLU A 78 6.07 -10.03 6.99
CA GLU A 78 5.61 -11.00 7.99
C GLU A 78 4.77 -10.31 9.06
N LYS A 79 5.31 -9.25 9.70
CA LYS A 79 4.55 -8.54 10.74
C LYS A 79 3.23 -7.96 10.23
N VAL A 80 3.19 -7.38 9.03
CA VAL A 80 1.94 -6.84 8.45
C VAL A 80 0.95 -7.97 8.16
N SER A 81 1.39 -9.05 7.53
CA SER A 81 0.55 -10.22 7.22
C SER A 81 -0.01 -10.87 8.49
N ASP A 82 0.83 -11.10 9.50
CA ASP A 82 0.42 -11.67 10.79
C ASP A 82 -0.60 -10.76 11.49
N THR A 83 -0.37 -9.44 11.46
CA THR A 83 -1.31 -8.48 12.05
C THR A 83 -2.66 -8.49 11.33
N VAL A 84 -2.67 -8.64 10.00
CA VAL A 84 -3.92 -8.80 9.24
C VAL A 84 -4.61 -10.10 9.62
N HIS A 85 -3.89 -11.21 9.73
CA HIS A 85 -4.45 -12.49 10.16
C HIS A 85 -5.12 -12.38 11.55
N ASP A 86 -4.43 -11.79 12.53
CA ASP A 86 -4.96 -11.57 13.88
C ASP A 86 -6.24 -10.71 13.89
N VAL A 87 -6.28 -9.67 13.05
CA VAL A 87 -7.46 -8.81 12.91
C VAL A 87 -8.65 -9.59 12.35
N LEU A 88 -8.42 -10.39 11.32
CA LEU A 88 -9.48 -11.17 10.67
C LEU A 88 -9.99 -12.30 11.56
N ASP A 89 -9.11 -13.02 12.25
CA ASP A 89 -9.48 -14.06 13.22
C ASP A 89 -10.41 -13.48 14.31
N ALA A 90 -10.06 -12.31 14.86
CA ALA A 90 -10.86 -11.64 15.87
C ALA A 90 -12.19 -11.08 15.35
N ALA A 91 -12.24 -10.59 14.11
CA ALA A 91 -13.41 -9.94 13.54
C ALA A 91 -14.42 -10.92 12.93
N LEU A 92 -13.94 -12.00 12.32
CA LEU A 92 -14.75 -12.91 11.52
C LEU A 92 -15.10 -14.21 12.25
N GLY A 93 -14.24 -14.70 13.16
CA GLY A 93 -14.45 -15.98 13.83
C GLY A 93 -14.77 -17.10 12.82
N ASP A 94 -15.92 -17.77 13.00
CA ASP A 94 -16.40 -18.86 12.13
C ASP A 94 -17.26 -18.38 10.92
N ASP A 95 -17.18 -17.10 10.53
CA ASP A 95 -17.90 -16.58 9.35
C ASP A 95 -17.29 -17.15 8.04
N ASP A 96 -18.09 -17.89 7.28
CA ASP A 96 -17.69 -18.55 6.02
C ASP A 96 -17.43 -17.57 4.85
N ARG A 97 -17.59 -16.26 5.03
CA ARG A 97 -17.37 -15.29 3.94
C ARG A 97 -15.89 -15.06 3.65
N SER A 98 -15.57 -14.85 2.36
CA SER A 98 -14.24 -14.40 1.94
C SER A 98 -13.89 -13.03 2.54
N PRO A 99 -12.79 -12.90 3.28
CA PRO A 99 -12.32 -11.60 3.77
C PRO A 99 -11.94 -10.66 2.62
N ALA A 100 -12.29 -9.38 2.74
CA ALA A 100 -11.95 -8.35 1.78
C ALA A 100 -10.82 -7.47 2.31
N LEU A 101 -9.68 -7.46 1.60
CA LEU A 101 -8.51 -6.66 1.95
C LEU A 101 -8.36 -5.48 1.00
N LEU A 102 -7.87 -4.34 1.51
CA LEU A 102 -7.48 -3.18 0.71
C LEU A 102 -6.05 -2.77 1.06
N GLU A 103 -5.12 -2.82 0.09
CA GLU A 103 -3.83 -2.16 0.25
C GLU A 103 -3.84 -0.81 -0.47
N VAL A 104 -3.58 0.27 0.28
CA VAL A 104 -3.49 1.64 -0.25
C VAL A 104 -2.03 2.01 -0.47
N GLY A 105 -1.71 2.40 -1.71
CA GLY A 105 -0.33 2.56 -2.16
C GLY A 105 0.36 1.21 -2.37
N ALA A 106 -0.37 0.24 -2.94
CA ALA A 106 0.05 -1.16 -3.05
C ALA A 106 1.32 -1.36 -3.88
N GLY A 107 1.74 -0.37 -4.68
CA GLY A 107 2.94 -0.45 -5.49
C GLY A 107 2.90 -1.67 -6.42
N THR A 108 3.88 -2.56 -6.28
CA THR A 108 3.97 -3.77 -7.11
C THR A 108 3.03 -4.89 -6.66
N GLY A 109 2.32 -4.71 -5.54
CA GLY A 109 1.48 -5.73 -4.91
C GLY A 109 2.24 -6.69 -4.00
N TYR A 110 3.52 -6.41 -3.71
CA TYR A 110 4.37 -7.30 -2.93
C TYR A 110 3.80 -7.64 -1.55
N TYR A 111 3.38 -6.64 -0.77
CA TYR A 111 2.81 -6.88 0.56
C TYR A 111 1.42 -7.52 0.50
N LEU A 112 0.52 -7.02 -0.37
CA LEU A 112 -0.81 -7.62 -0.56
C LEU A 112 -0.74 -9.08 -1.02
N ALA A 113 0.16 -9.45 -1.93
CA ALA A 113 0.31 -10.83 -2.38
C ALA A 113 0.68 -11.77 -1.22
N HIS A 114 1.67 -11.40 -0.40
CA HIS A 114 2.06 -12.20 0.76
C HIS A 114 0.97 -12.26 1.83
N THR A 115 0.23 -11.16 2.03
CA THR A 115 -0.91 -11.15 2.97
C THR A 115 -2.01 -12.09 2.49
N LEU A 116 -2.31 -12.10 1.18
CA LEU A 116 -3.31 -13.00 0.62
C LEU A 116 -2.87 -14.46 0.73
N ASP A 117 -1.58 -14.78 0.53
CA ASP A 117 -1.08 -16.14 0.75
C ASP A 117 -1.22 -16.60 2.21
N ALA A 118 -1.14 -15.68 3.18
CA ALA A 118 -1.33 -15.96 4.59
C ALA A 118 -2.80 -16.07 5.02
N VAL A 119 -3.73 -15.48 4.26
CA VAL A 119 -5.17 -15.45 4.59
C VAL A 119 -5.96 -16.25 3.56
N GLU A 120 -6.40 -17.45 3.97
CA GLU A 120 -7.20 -18.33 3.12
C GLU A 120 -8.53 -17.67 2.70
N GLY A 121 -8.93 -17.89 1.44
CA GLY A 121 -10.20 -17.40 0.91
C GLY A 121 -10.30 -15.88 0.70
N ALA A 122 -9.34 -15.08 1.18
CA ALA A 122 -9.38 -13.63 1.05
C ALA A 122 -9.19 -13.15 -0.40
N VAL A 123 -9.83 -12.02 -0.72
CA VAL A 123 -9.66 -11.26 -1.96
C VAL A 123 -9.08 -9.88 -1.65
N GLY A 124 -8.24 -9.37 -2.56
CA GLY A 124 -7.51 -8.12 -2.33
C GLY A 124 -7.79 -7.07 -3.39
N ILE A 125 -8.08 -5.85 -2.96
CA ILE A 125 -8.00 -4.65 -3.79
C ILE A 125 -6.61 -4.04 -3.54
N GLY A 126 -5.80 -3.96 -4.58
CA GLY A 126 -4.61 -3.14 -4.55
C GLY A 126 -4.91 -1.80 -5.21
N LEU A 127 -4.75 -0.71 -4.48
CA LEU A 127 -4.97 0.64 -4.97
C LEU A 127 -3.64 1.38 -5.05
N ASP A 128 -3.31 1.92 -6.23
CA ASP A 128 -2.13 2.76 -6.42
C ASP A 128 -2.38 3.79 -7.51
N ILE A 129 -1.90 5.02 -7.35
CA ILE A 129 -2.05 6.06 -8.37
C ILE A 129 -1.08 5.87 -9.56
N SER A 130 -0.01 5.08 -9.39
CA SER A 130 0.98 4.78 -10.42
C SER A 130 0.48 3.71 -11.40
N VAL A 131 0.27 4.12 -12.65
CA VAL A 131 -0.01 3.17 -13.75
C VAL A 131 1.12 2.15 -13.96
N PRO A 132 2.43 2.52 -13.89
CA PRO A 132 3.50 1.54 -13.89
C PRO A 132 3.36 0.48 -12.78
N ALA A 133 3.03 0.90 -11.55
CA ALA A 133 2.84 0.00 -10.42
C ALA A 133 1.62 -0.93 -10.62
N ALA A 134 0.48 -0.36 -11.04
CA ALA A 134 -0.75 -1.11 -11.29
C ALA A 134 -0.60 -2.24 -12.32
N LYS A 135 0.31 -2.10 -13.30
CA LYS A 135 0.62 -3.16 -14.27
C LYS A 135 1.29 -4.38 -13.64
N LEU A 136 2.10 -4.19 -12.60
CA LEU A 136 2.72 -5.27 -11.84
C LEU A 136 1.73 -5.83 -10.82
N LEU A 137 1.05 -4.93 -10.09
CA LEU A 137 0.02 -5.27 -9.12
C LEU A 137 -1.07 -6.19 -9.68
N ALA A 138 -1.57 -5.91 -10.89
CA ALA A 138 -2.58 -6.72 -11.56
C ALA A 138 -2.15 -8.18 -11.80
N LYS A 139 -0.85 -8.47 -11.73
CA LYS A 139 -0.25 -9.79 -11.95
C LYS A 139 0.39 -10.37 -10.70
N SER A 140 0.39 -9.62 -9.59
CA SER A 140 1.08 -9.99 -8.36
C SER A 140 0.52 -11.26 -7.74
N HIS A 141 -0.80 -11.48 -7.84
CA HIS A 141 -1.46 -12.63 -7.24
C HIS A 141 -2.86 -12.86 -7.86
N PRO A 142 -3.33 -14.12 -8.03
CA PRO A 142 -4.61 -14.42 -8.69
C PRO A 142 -5.83 -13.85 -7.97
N ARG A 143 -5.76 -13.58 -6.66
CA ARG A 143 -6.88 -13.02 -5.88
C ARG A 143 -6.84 -11.48 -5.75
N VAL A 144 -5.98 -10.81 -6.51
CA VAL A 144 -5.87 -9.33 -6.53
C VAL A 144 -6.69 -8.73 -7.67
N GLY A 145 -7.39 -7.62 -7.40
CA GLY A 145 -7.82 -6.66 -8.42
C GLY A 145 -7.05 -5.36 -8.27
N ALA A 146 -6.46 -4.87 -9.37
CA ALA A 146 -5.64 -3.66 -9.38
C ALA A 146 -6.47 -2.44 -9.80
N VAL A 147 -6.48 -1.42 -8.96
CA VAL A 147 -7.23 -0.17 -9.18
C VAL A 147 -6.26 1.00 -9.20
N VAL A 148 -6.33 1.79 -10.26
CA VAL A 148 -5.66 3.09 -10.34
C VAL A 148 -6.61 4.17 -9.85
N ALA A 149 -6.31 4.74 -8.70
CA ALA A 149 -7.10 5.80 -8.08
C ALA A 149 -6.23 6.68 -7.17
N ASP A 150 -6.74 7.85 -6.83
CA ASP A 150 -6.09 8.79 -5.94
C ASP A 150 -6.75 8.74 -4.56
N VAL A 151 -6.00 8.31 -3.55
CA VAL A 151 -6.47 8.19 -2.16
C VAL A 151 -7.03 9.51 -1.60
N TRP A 152 -6.60 10.66 -2.14
CA TRP A 152 -7.07 11.97 -1.69
C TRP A 152 -8.41 12.39 -2.31
N ASP A 153 -8.76 11.85 -3.48
CA ASP A 153 -10.00 12.18 -4.20
C ASP A 153 -11.17 11.23 -3.85
N GLY A 154 -10.99 10.37 -2.83
CA GLY A 154 -11.96 9.36 -2.40
C GLY A 154 -11.62 7.96 -2.90
N LEU A 155 -11.87 6.95 -2.07
CA LEU A 155 -11.66 5.56 -2.43
C LEU A 155 -12.85 5.06 -3.26
N PRO A 156 -12.63 4.52 -4.48
CA PRO A 156 -13.68 3.93 -5.32
C PRO A 156 -14.07 2.53 -4.82
N VAL A 157 -14.37 2.45 -3.53
CA VAL A 157 -14.65 1.24 -2.76
C VAL A 157 -15.93 1.50 -1.96
N ARG A 158 -16.78 0.48 -1.88
CA ARG A 158 -18.06 0.56 -1.18
C ARG A 158 -17.85 0.82 0.31
N THR A 159 -18.80 1.54 0.89
CA THR A 159 -18.86 1.76 2.34
C THR A 159 -19.11 0.44 3.05
N GLY A 160 -18.43 0.19 4.17
CA GLY A 160 -18.72 -0.99 4.98
C GLY A 160 -18.36 -2.32 4.35
N SER A 161 -17.35 -2.39 3.48
CA SER A 161 -17.04 -3.59 2.68
C SER A 161 -15.62 -4.14 2.82
N ILE A 162 -14.76 -3.51 3.60
CA ILE A 162 -13.36 -3.92 3.77
C ILE A 162 -13.09 -4.35 5.21
N ASP A 163 -12.51 -5.54 5.39
CA ASP A 163 -12.22 -6.11 6.70
C ASP A 163 -10.87 -5.66 7.25
N ALA A 164 -9.87 -5.51 6.37
CA ALA A 164 -8.57 -4.97 6.75
C ALA A 164 -8.02 -4.04 5.65
N ILE A 165 -7.51 -2.88 6.08
CA ILE A 165 -6.78 -1.95 5.22
C ILE A 165 -5.31 -2.00 5.59
N THR A 166 -4.41 -2.21 4.63
CA THR A 166 -2.96 -2.05 4.85
C THR A 166 -2.46 -0.76 4.19
N VAL A 167 -1.59 -0.04 4.90
CA VAL A 167 -0.95 1.18 4.39
C VAL A 167 0.54 1.14 4.71
N VAL A 168 1.35 0.79 3.71
CA VAL A 168 2.80 0.57 3.87
C VAL A 168 3.58 1.73 3.26
N PHE A 169 4.14 2.60 4.11
CA PHE A 169 4.89 3.81 3.69
C PHE A 169 4.13 4.75 2.72
N ALA A 170 2.80 4.63 2.66
CA ALA A 170 1.94 5.33 1.72
C ALA A 170 1.08 6.43 2.38
N PRO A 171 0.49 7.35 1.59
CA PRO A 171 -0.43 8.36 2.08
C PRO A 171 -1.71 7.76 2.68
N ARG A 172 -2.39 8.54 3.54
CA ARG A 172 -3.51 8.07 4.37
C ARG A 172 -4.68 9.03 4.27
N ASN A 173 -5.89 8.47 4.16
CA ASN A 173 -7.14 9.24 4.22
C ASN A 173 -8.06 8.63 5.30
N PRO A 174 -7.91 9.04 6.58
CA PRO A 174 -8.62 8.42 7.69
C PRO A 174 -10.14 8.42 7.55
N ALA A 175 -10.72 9.48 6.96
CA ALA A 175 -12.15 9.58 6.72
C ALA A 175 -12.64 8.48 5.76
N GLU A 176 -11.93 8.29 4.65
CA GLU A 176 -12.26 7.25 3.68
C GLU A 176 -11.97 5.85 4.20
N PHE A 177 -10.91 5.67 5.00
CA PHE A 177 -10.62 4.40 5.63
C PHE A 177 -11.75 3.99 6.58
N ALA A 178 -12.20 4.92 7.45
CA ALA A 178 -13.35 4.69 8.32
C ALA A 178 -14.64 4.40 7.53
N ARG A 179 -14.84 5.06 6.38
CA ARG A 179 -16.01 4.82 5.52
C ARG A 179 -16.03 3.41 4.93
N VAL A 180 -14.91 2.93 4.39
CA VAL A 180 -14.89 1.64 3.66
C VAL A 180 -14.77 0.43 4.58
N LEU A 181 -14.25 0.60 5.81
CA LEU A 181 -14.15 -0.50 6.78
C LEU A 181 -15.52 -1.10 7.12
N THR A 182 -15.59 -2.41 7.32
CA THR A 182 -16.70 -3.11 7.98
C THR A 182 -16.75 -2.75 9.47
N ASP A 183 -17.84 -3.14 10.14
CA ASP A 183 -17.88 -3.06 11.60
C ASP A 183 -17.02 -4.19 12.17
N GLY A 184 -15.96 -3.83 12.89
CA GLY A 184 -14.92 -4.76 13.35
C GLY A 184 -13.65 -4.76 12.50
N GLY A 185 -13.67 -4.14 11.32
CA GLY A 185 -12.47 -4.01 10.49
C GLY A 185 -11.45 -3.00 11.03
N GLU A 186 -10.19 -3.17 10.65
CA GLU A 186 -9.08 -2.32 11.12
C GLU A 186 -8.16 -1.85 9.97
N VAL A 187 -7.45 -0.75 10.24
CA VAL A 187 -6.34 -0.25 9.42
C VAL A 187 -5.02 -0.62 10.08
N ILE A 188 -4.15 -1.29 9.33
CA ILE A 188 -2.79 -1.66 9.70
C ILE A 188 -1.83 -0.73 8.95
N VAL A 189 -1.14 0.13 9.68
CA VAL A 189 -0.25 1.16 9.11
C VAL A 189 1.19 0.85 9.47
N LEU A 190 2.05 0.65 8.45
CA LEU A 190 3.50 0.57 8.63
C LEU A 190 4.13 1.95 8.37
N THR A 191 4.70 2.55 9.42
CA THR A 191 5.30 3.89 9.36
C THR A 191 6.78 3.82 9.68
N ALA A 192 7.64 4.30 8.79
CA ALA A 192 9.07 4.42 9.06
C ALA A 192 9.31 5.27 10.32
N ASP A 193 10.18 4.80 11.20
CA ASP A 193 10.57 5.50 12.42
C ASP A 193 11.93 6.18 12.26
N ARG A 194 12.28 7.07 13.19
CA ARG A 194 13.63 7.61 13.30
C ARG A 194 14.63 6.47 13.49
N GLY A 195 15.75 6.48 12.76
CA GLY A 195 16.67 5.34 12.73
C GLY A 195 16.50 4.45 11.51
N HIS A 196 15.36 4.56 10.79
CA HIS A 196 15.16 3.79 9.58
C HIS A 196 16.17 4.20 8.50
N LEU A 197 17.04 3.27 8.12
CA LEU A 197 18.07 3.43 7.10
C LEU A 197 19.06 4.55 7.41
N ASP A 198 19.30 4.82 8.69
CA ASP A 198 20.09 5.98 9.10
C ASP A 198 21.56 5.87 8.65
N GLU A 199 22.08 4.66 8.49
CA GLU A 199 23.42 4.39 8.00
C GLU A 199 23.62 4.88 6.54
N LEU A 200 22.54 5.02 5.77
CA LEU A 200 22.58 5.51 4.39
C LEU A 200 22.53 7.05 4.30
N ARG A 201 22.12 7.76 5.35
CA ARG A 201 21.84 9.21 5.29
C ARG A 201 23.08 10.02 5.03
N GLN A 202 24.10 9.88 5.87
CA GLN A 202 25.35 10.63 5.71
C GLN A 202 26.09 10.26 4.42
N PRO A 203 26.32 8.96 4.09
CA PRO A 203 27.10 8.61 2.90
C PRO A 203 26.43 9.03 1.59
N LEU A 204 25.10 9.01 1.51
CA LEU A 204 24.37 9.32 0.29
C LEU A 204 23.81 10.75 0.27
N GLY A 205 23.73 11.44 1.41
CA GLY A 205 23.14 12.77 1.54
C GLY A 205 21.61 12.78 1.37
N ILE A 206 20.95 11.67 1.71
CA ILE A 206 19.49 11.53 1.67
C ILE A 206 18.86 11.99 2.99
N LEU A 207 17.60 12.45 2.94
CA LEU A 207 16.90 13.01 4.10
C LEU A 207 16.60 11.96 5.17
N SER A 208 16.72 12.33 6.45
CA SER A 208 16.29 11.49 7.57
C SER A 208 14.77 11.41 7.69
N VAL A 209 14.28 10.39 8.39
CA VAL A 209 12.88 10.33 8.79
C VAL A 209 12.61 11.40 9.86
N GLU A 210 11.61 12.24 9.63
CA GLU A 210 11.19 13.25 10.61
C GLU A 210 10.69 12.61 11.92
N ASP A 211 11.04 13.22 13.06
CA ASP A 211 10.50 12.84 14.37
C ASP A 211 8.98 12.99 14.40
N GLY A 212 8.28 12.17 15.20
CA GLY A 212 6.87 12.36 15.52
C GLY A 212 5.87 11.92 14.43
N LYS A 213 6.29 11.12 13.44
CA LYS A 213 5.43 10.70 12.32
C LYS A 213 4.24 9.86 12.76
N VAL A 214 4.42 8.99 13.77
CA VAL A 214 3.35 8.13 14.29
C VAL A 214 2.31 8.99 15.02
N GLU A 215 2.77 9.90 15.87
CA GLU A 215 1.92 10.83 16.62
C GLU A 215 1.13 11.75 15.68
N ARG A 216 1.78 12.30 14.64
CA ARG A 216 1.09 13.09 13.61
C ARG A 216 0.03 12.28 12.87
N MET A 217 0.33 11.03 12.54
CA MET A 217 -0.63 10.14 11.87
C MET A 217 -1.84 9.86 12.77
N ILE A 218 -1.61 9.56 14.06
CA ILE A 218 -2.69 9.34 15.04
C ILE A 218 -3.53 10.61 15.19
N GLU A 219 -2.89 11.78 15.26
CA GLU A 219 -3.60 13.07 15.35
C GLU A 219 -4.48 13.32 14.11
N GLN A 220 -3.95 13.08 12.91
CA GLN A 220 -4.70 13.19 11.66
C GLN A 220 -5.88 12.21 11.56
N ALA A 221 -5.81 11.08 12.27
CA ALA A 221 -6.85 10.07 12.28
C ALA A 221 -8.00 10.37 13.25
N ARG A 222 -7.81 11.30 14.20
CA ARG A 222 -8.82 11.63 15.22
C ARG A 222 -10.16 12.00 14.60
N GLY A 223 -11.23 11.53 15.23
CA GLY A 223 -12.61 11.74 14.78
C GLY A 223 -13.06 10.77 13.68
N HIS A 224 -12.15 10.00 13.09
CA HIS A 224 -12.47 8.95 12.12
C HIS A 224 -12.03 7.56 12.58
N LEU A 225 -10.82 7.47 13.14
CA LEU A 225 -10.24 6.22 13.61
C LEU A 225 -9.62 6.38 15.00
N ASP A 226 -9.72 5.33 15.81
CA ASP A 226 -9.10 5.23 17.14
C ASP A 226 -8.00 4.18 17.14
N VAL A 227 -6.94 4.44 17.91
CA VAL A 227 -5.84 3.49 18.11
C VAL A 227 -6.32 2.29 18.93
N VAL A 228 -6.08 1.08 18.42
CA VAL A 228 -6.49 -0.17 19.08
C VAL A 228 -5.54 -0.53 20.22
N ALA A 229 -4.25 -0.37 19.98
CA ALA A 229 -3.18 -0.68 20.92
C ALA A 229 -1.95 0.22 20.64
N ASN A 230 -0.99 0.24 21.57
CA ASN A 230 0.25 0.97 21.37
C ASN A 230 0.95 0.52 20.07
N PRO A 231 1.50 1.46 19.28
CA PRO A 231 2.27 1.12 18.10
C PRO A 231 3.41 0.14 18.42
N GLU A 232 3.55 -0.91 17.62
CA GLU A 232 4.56 -1.94 17.79
C GLU A 232 5.79 -1.64 16.95
N LEU A 233 6.96 -1.53 17.59
CA LEU A 233 8.23 -1.33 16.90
C LEU A 233 8.71 -2.63 16.26
N VAL A 234 9.01 -2.57 14.97
CA VAL A 234 9.71 -3.62 14.22
C VAL A 234 11.05 -3.06 13.77
N GLU A 235 12.13 -3.68 14.23
CA GLU A 235 13.49 -3.25 13.93
C GLU A 235 14.38 -4.47 13.67
N PHE A 236 15.15 -4.42 12.58
CA PHE A 236 16.07 -5.50 12.23
C PHE A 236 17.21 -5.00 11.32
N PRO A 237 18.39 -5.62 11.40
CA PRO A 237 19.48 -5.32 10.48
C PRO A 237 19.28 -6.02 9.14
N MET A 238 19.66 -5.35 8.06
CA MET A 238 19.79 -5.91 6.71
C MET A 238 21.25 -5.82 6.28
N ASN A 239 21.78 -6.86 5.65
CA ASN A 239 23.09 -6.79 5.01
C ASN A 239 22.89 -6.50 3.52
N LEU A 240 23.06 -5.24 3.12
CA LEU A 240 22.78 -4.78 1.76
C LEU A 240 24.07 -4.66 0.94
N ASP A 241 24.05 -5.18 -0.28
CA ASP A 241 25.05 -4.85 -1.28
C ASP A 241 24.77 -3.49 -1.94
N ARG A 242 25.73 -2.96 -2.70
CA ARG A 242 25.58 -1.66 -3.37
C ARG A 242 24.37 -1.60 -4.32
N ALA A 243 24.04 -2.71 -4.99
CA ALA A 243 22.91 -2.78 -5.90
C ALA A 243 21.57 -2.67 -5.15
N SER A 244 21.45 -3.36 -4.02
CA SER A 244 20.29 -3.27 -3.13
C SER A 244 20.15 -1.87 -2.53
N ILE A 245 21.27 -1.24 -2.15
CA ILE A 245 21.25 0.15 -1.67
C ILE A 245 20.78 1.10 -2.77
N ALA A 246 21.31 0.96 -3.99
CA ALA A 246 20.88 1.77 -5.13
C ALA A 246 19.38 1.60 -5.43
N ALA A 247 18.88 0.35 -5.41
CA ALA A 247 17.46 0.05 -5.58
C ALA A 247 16.59 0.64 -4.45
N GLN A 248 17.03 0.53 -3.20
CA GLN A 248 16.35 1.11 -2.04
C GLN A 248 16.18 2.62 -2.19
N VAL A 249 17.27 3.30 -2.58
CA VAL A 249 17.28 4.75 -2.74
C VAL A 249 16.44 5.16 -3.94
N GLY A 250 16.55 4.42 -5.05
CA GLY A 250 15.81 4.67 -6.29
C GLY A 250 14.29 4.50 -6.16
N MET A 251 13.81 3.69 -5.21
CA MET A 251 12.38 3.54 -4.96
C MET A 251 11.79 4.60 -4.01
N SER A 252 12.61 5.52 -3.48
CA SER A 252 12.23 6.51 -2.48
C SER A 252 12.31 7.94 -3.03
N PRO A 253 11.33 8.82 -2.71
CA PRO A 253 11.44 10.24 -3.02
C PRO A 253 12.63 10.94 -2.34
N SER A 254 13.24 10.32 -1.32
CA SER A 254 14.26 10.94 -0.47
C SER A 254 15.59 11.25 -1.16
N ALA A 255 15.79 10.83 -2.41
CA ALA A 255 16.98 11.13 -3.20
C ALA A 255 16.70 12.00 -4.43
N ARG A 256 15.44 12.42 -4.65
CA ARG A 256 15.07 13.23 -5.82
C ARG A 256 15.75 14.61 -5.85
N HIS A 257 16.27 15.08 -4.72
CA HIS A 257 17.02 16.34 -4.62
C HIS A 257 18.51 16.21 -4.96
N ILE A 258 18.99 15.00 -5.26
CA ILE A 258 20.39 14.72 -5.56
C ILE A 258 20.54 14.47 -7.05
N GLU A 259 21.50 15.14 -7.69
CA GLU A 259 21.80 14.91 -9.10
C GLU A 259 22.22 13.45 -9.34
N PRO A 260 21.72 12.78 -10.40
CA PRO A 260 21.95 11.35 -10.61
C PRO A 260 23.43 10.94 -10.63
N ALA A 261 24.29 11.71 -11.29
CA ALA A 261 25.73 11.44 -11.38
C ALA A 261 26.42 11.55 -10.00
N GLU A 262 26.00 12.49 -9.17
CA GLU A 262 26.49 12.66 -7.80
C GLU A 262 26.06 11.48 -6.93
N LEU A 263 24.80 11.04 -7.05
CA LEU A 263 24.31 9.87 -6.32
C LEU A 263 25.06 8.59 -6.72
N GLU A 264 25.31 8.39 -8.01
CA GLU A 264 26.09 7.27 -8.52
C GLU A 264 27.53 7.28 -7.98
N GLN A 265 28.18 8.45 -7.96
CA GLN A 265 29.50 8.62 -7.37
C GLN A 265 29.51 8.23 -5.88
N ARG A 266 28.54 8.71 -5.09
CA ARG A 266 28.41 8.37 -3.67
C ARG A 266 28.17 6.87 -3.45
N LEU A 267 27.30 6.25 -4.24
CA LEU A 267 27.03 4.81 -4.21
C LEU A 267 28.30 4.00 -4.51
N SER A 268 29.13 4.43 -5.47
CA SER A 268 30.38 3.75 -5.82
C SER A 268 31.43 3.78 -4.71
N ALA A 269 31.37 4.80 -3.85
CA ALA A 269 32.28 4.99 -2.72
C ALA A 269 31.90 4.17 -1.47
N LEU A 270 30.69 3.60 -1.42
CA LEU A 270 30.27 2.71 -0.33
C LEU A 270 31.11 1.44 -0.26
N PRO A 271 31.18 0.73 0.88
CA PRO A 271 31.73 -0.62 0.92
C PRO A 271 30.94 -1.58 0.01
N ALA A 272 31.48 -2.78 -0.25
CA ALA A 272 30.80 -3.77 -1.10
C ALA A 272 29.46 -4.22 -0.49
N THR A 273 29.41 -4.33 0.83
CA THR A 273 28.21 -4.58 1.64
C THR A 273 28.20 -3.68 2.85
N MET A 274 27.01 -3.37 3.37
CA MET A 274 26.82 -2.56 4.57
C MET A 274 25.63 -3.09 5.37
N THR A 275 25.78 -3.12 6.70
CA THR A 275 24.64 -3.35 7.59
C THR A 275 23.81 -2.07 7.68
N VAL A 276 22.52 -2.17 7.38
CA VAL A 276 21.56 -1.07 7.38
C VAL A 276 20.35 -1.45 8.22
N THR A 277 19.90 -0.56 9.08
CA THR A 277 18.79 -0.84 9.99
C THR A 277 17.45 -0.53 9.32
N ALA A 278 16.57 -1.54 9.20
CA ALA A 278 15.15 -1.32 8.93
C ALA A 278 14.44 -1.07 10.26
N ARG A 279 13.59 -0.03 10.32
CA ARG A 279 12.91 0.39 11.55
C ARG A 279 11.58 1.07 11.24
N ALA A 280 10.49 0.51 11.74
CA ALA A 280 9.16 1.07 11.52
C ALA A 280 8.22 0.66 12.66
N HIS A 281 7.13 1.41 12.82
CA HIS A 281 6.04 1.04 13.70
C HIS A 281 4.87 0.48 12.90
N VAL A 282 4.31 -0.63 13.38
CA VAL A 282 2.99 -1.11 12.99
C VAL A 282 1.96 -0.53 13.95
N THR A 283 1.00 0.22 13.41
CA THR A 283 -0.10 0.81 14.19
C THR A 283 -1.42 0.25 13.71
N ARG A 284 -2.25 -0.20 14.65
CA ARG A 284 -3.62 -0.68 14.40
C ARG A 284 -4.62 0.40 14.77
N LEU A 285 -5.53 0.69 13.85
CA LEU A 285 -6.59 1.68 14.02
C LEU A 285 -7.94 1.04 13.69
N LYS A 286 -8.98 1.33 14.47
CA LYS A 286 -10.36 0.92 14.19
C LYS A 286 -11.24 2.14 13.97
N LYS A 287 -12.45 1.96 13.44
CA LYS A 287 -13.44 3.04 13.38
C LYS A 287 -13.61 3.70 14.75
N ALA A 288 -13.63 5.03 14.79
CA ALA A 288 -13.92 5.74 16.02
C ALA A 288 -15.34 5.43 16.50
N GLY A 289 -15.51 5.21 17.80
CA GLY A 289 -16.84 5.03 18.40
C GLY A 289 -17.60 6.36 18.36
N HIS A 290 -18.80 6.38 17.78
CA HIS A 290 -19.74 7.49 17.92
C HIS A 290 -20.68 7.27 19.11
#